data_AF-A0A2T0UE96-F1
#
_entry.id   AF-A0A2T0UE96-F1
#
_cell.length_a   1.000
_cell.length_b   1.000
_cell.length_c   1.000
_cell.angle_alpha   90.00
_cell.angle_beta   90.00
_cell.angle_gamma   90.00
#
_symmetry.space_group_name_H-M   'P 1'
#
loop_
_entity.id
_entity.type
_entity.pdbx_description
1 polymer ?
#
loop_
_entity_poly.entity_id
_entity_poly.type
_entity_poly.pdbx_seq_one_letter_code
_entity_poly.pdbx_strand_id
1 'polypeptide(L)'
;MQPAHPGPPVHGYPQPYQQVPQFQPAAYYWPPVPAPVVIDGFQIVQPRLRPIPSGPAIGSLVAGIGAVLGALPGMLFAIVTPWAGVTFFMSSALFGIGALFLALHARKQIRGANGGISGKGVALTGLIIAIVALSFAAITALITTANFL
;
A
#
# COMPACT_ATOMS: atom_id res chain seq x y z
N MET A 1 -28.34 58.35 52.78
CA MET A 1 -27.61 57.10 52.48
C MET A 1 -28.60 56.15 51.83
N GLN A 2 -28.60 56.08 50.48
CA GLN A 2 -29.45 55.16 49.73
C GLN A 2 -28.74 53.79 49.65
N PRO A 3 -29.42 52.65 49.88
CA PRO A 3 -28.79 51.33 49.74
C PRO A 3 -28.59 50.98 48.26
N ALA A 4 -27.42 50.40 47.95
CA ALA A 4 -27.03 49.99 46.60
C ALA A 4 -27.94 48.87 46.07
N HIS A 5 -28.42 49.02 44.83
CA HIS A 5 -29.18 47.97 44.15
C HIS A 5 -28.29 46.77 43.78
N PRO A 6 -28.77 45.53 43.99
CA PRO A 6 -28.05 44.33 43.60
C PRO A 6 -28.03 44.19 42.08
N GLY A 7 -26.83 44.07 41.51
CA GLY A 7 -26.63 43.87 40.07
C GLY A 7 -27.14 42.50 39.59
N PRO A 8 -27.43 42.35 38.28
CA PRO A 8 -28.04 41.14 37.73
C PRO A 8 -27.09 39.93 37.77
N PRO A 9 -27.65 38.70 37.87
CA PRO A 9 -26.87 37.47 37.97
C PRO A 9 -26.10 37.18 36.68
N VAL A 10 -24.78 37.06 36.81
CA VAL A 10 -23.86 36.70 35.73
C VAL A 10 -24.17 35.27 35.26
N HIS A 11 -24.87 35.16 34.14
CA HIS A 11 -25.09 33.89 33.46
C HIS A 11 -23.78 33.51 32.75
N GLY A 12 -23.10 32.49 33.28
CA GLY A 12 -21.91 31.92 32.67
C GLY A 12 -22.24 31.38 31.28
N TYR A 13 -21.49 31.83 30.28
CA TYR A 13 -21.52 31.25 28.95
C TYR A 13 -21.03 29.80 29.00
N PRO A 14 -21.69 28.85 28.30
CA PRO A 14 -21.18 27.50 28.18
C PRO A 14 -19.83 27.53 27.44
N GLN A 15 -18.82 26.92 28.07
CA GLN A 15 -17.51 26.69 27.49
C GLN A 15 -17.65 25.91 26.18
N PRO A 16 -17.05 26.35 25.06
CA PRO A 16 -17.06 25.58 23.84
C PRO A 16 -16.26 24.29 24.06
N TYR A 17 -16.92 23.16 23.86
CA TYR A 17 -16.29 21.84 23.81
C TYR A 17 -15.03 21.90 22.92
N GLN A 18 -13.88 21.50 23.47
CA GLN A 18 -12.69 21.25 22.68
C GLN A 18 -13.02 20.18 21.64
N GLN A 19 -13.06 20.57 20.36
CA GLN A 19 -13.12 19.63 19.26
C GLN A 19 -11.86 18.78 19.27
N VAL A 20 -12.05 17.48 19.56
CA VAL A 20 -11.06 16.44 19.30
C VAL A 20 -10.64 16.58 17.82
N PRO A 21 -9.34 16.66 17.48
CA PRO A 21 -8.90 16.76 16.10
C PRO A 21 -9.40 15.54 15.32
N GLN A 22 -10.47 15.73 14.56
CA GLN A 22 -10.90 14.73 13.61
C GLN A 22 -9.77 14.60 12.60
N PHE A 23 -9.20 13.40 12.51
CA PHE A 23 -8.20 13.05 11.51
C PHE A 23 -8.87 13.11 10.13
N GLN A 24 -8.97 14.31 9.57
CA GLN A 24 -9.48 14.53 8.23
C GLN A 24 -8.40 14.02 7.27
N PRO A 25 -8.69 13.08 6.36
CA PRO A 25 -7.78 12.77 5.28
C PRO A 25 -7.55 14.06 4.51
N ALA A 26 -6.29 14.53 4.51
CA ALA A 26 -5.91 15.84 4.00
C ALA A 26 -6.56 16.10 2.64
N ALA A 27 -7.54 17.00 2.61
CA ALA A 27 -8.07 17.52 1.37
C ALA A 27 -6.91 18.18 0.63
N TYR A 28 -6.50 17.56 -0.46
CA TYR A 28 -5.37 17.97 -1.28
C TYR A 28 -5.73 19.24 -2.05
N TYR A 29 -5.76 20.37 -1.35
CA TYR A 29 -5.96 21.70 -1.92
C TYR A 29 -4.61 22.22 -2.41
N TRP A 30 -4.47 22.37 -3.73
CA TRP A 30 -3.25 22.90 -4.33
C TRP A 30 -3.09 24.38 -3.99
N PRO A 31 -1.93 24.83 -3.44
CA PRO A 31 -1.63 26.25 -3.40
C PRO A 31 -1.49 26.82 -4.84
N PRO A 32 -1.84 28.09 -5.07
CA PRO A 32 -1.78 28.73 -6.38
C PRO A 32 -0.39 28.61 -7.02
N VAL A 33 -0.37 28.39 -8.34
CA VAL A 33 0.83 28.20 -9.17
C VAL A 33 1.78 29.40 -9.02
N PRO A 34 3.00 29.24 -8.47
CA PRO A 34 4.03 30.25 -8.59
C PRO A 34 4.45 30.32 -10.06
N ALA A 35 4.49 31.53 -10.63
CA ALA A 35 4.85 31.75 -12.02
C ALA A 35 6.23 31.11 -12.36
N PRO A 36 6.42 30.59 -13.58
CA PRO A 36 7.68 29.98 -14.00
C PRO A 36 8.86 30.90 -13.73
N VAL A 37 9.83 30.42 -12.95
CA VAL A 37 11.09 31.15 -12.74
C VAL A 37 11.94 30.91 -13.97
N VAL A 38 12.14 31.96 -14.78
CA VAL A 38 13.03 31.93 -15.94
C VAL A 38 14.44 32.24 -15.45
N ILE A 39 15.38 31.35 -15.69
CA ILE A 39 16.82 31.58 -15.49
C ILE A 39 17.48 31.39 -16.86
N ASP A 40 18.22 32.41 -17.35
CA ASP A 40 18.96 32.39 -18.61
C ASP A 40 18.15 32.01 -19.87
N GLY A 41 16.87 32.37 -19.92
CA GLY A 41 15.99 32.09 -21.07
C GLY A 41 15.47 30.65 -21.15
N PHE A 42 15.85 29.79 -20.20
CA PHE A 42 15.30 28.44 -20.08
C PHE A 42 14.16 28.43 -19.06
N GLN A 43 12.99 27.94 -19.49
CA GLN A 43 11.86 27.72 -18.58
C GLN A 43 12.11 26.47 -17.75
N ILE A 44 12.51 26.66 -16.49
CA ILE A 44 12.65 25.55 -15.53
C ILE A 44 11.27 25.25 -14.96
N VAL A 45 10.50 24.43 -15.67
CA VAL A 45 9.22 23.91 -15.17
C VAL A 45 9.56 22.76 -14.23
N GLN A 46 9.40 22.95 -12.91
CA GLN A 46 9.50 21.85 -11.96
C GLN A 46 8.33 20.87 -12.22
N PRO A 47 8.59 19.62 -12.67
CA PRO A 47 7.54 18.64 -12.80
C PRO A 47 7.05 18.33 -11.39
N ARG A 48 5.86 18.82 -11.01
CA ARG A 48 5.24 18.44 -9.73
C ARG A 48 4.78 16.99 -9.85
N LEU A 49 5.69 16.08 -9.53
CA LEU A 49 5.38 14.66 -9.36
C LEU A 49 4.42 14.54 -8.19
N ARG A 50 3.15 14.23 -8.50
CA ARG A 50 2.16 13.88 -7.49
C ARG A 50 2.74 12.74 -6.64
N PRO A 51 2.76 12.83 -5.29
CA PRO A 51 3.27 11.74 -4.46
C PRO A 51 2.59 10.43 -4.85
N ILE A 52 3.33 9.51 -5.43
CA ILE A 52 2.82 8.19 -5.80
C ILE A 52 2.88 7.35 -4.53
N PRO A 53 1.77 6.80 -4.02
CA PRO A 53 1.81 5.86 -2.91
C PRO A 53 2.51 4.57 -3.39
N SER A 54 3.80 4.43 -3.06
CA SER A 54 4.64 3.29 -3.45
C SER A 54 4.60 2.12 -2.48
N GLY A 55 4.05 2.31 -1.27
CA GLY A 55 3.97 1.29 -0.23
C GLY A 55 3.34 -0.04 -0.70
N PRO A 56 2.17 -0.03 -1.37
CA PRO A 56 1.56 -1.27 -1.86
C PRO A 56 2.39 -1.98 -2.95
N ALA A 57 3.11 -1.23 -3.78
CA ALA A 57 3.97 -1.80 -4.83
C ALA A 57 5.21 -2.48 -4.24
N ILE A 58 5.82 -1.85 -3.23
CA ILE A 58 6.97 -2.44 -2.50
C ILE A 58 6.51 -3.66 -1.70
N GLY A 59 5.35 -3.58 -1.03
CA GLY A 59 4.79 -4.72 -0.30
C GLY A 59 4.46 -5.90 -1.21
N SER A 60 3.95 -5.65 -2.42
CA SER A 60 3.76 -6.67 -3.46
C SER A 60 5.07 -7.35 -3.84
N LEU A 61 6.15 -6.58 -4.02
CA LEU A 61 7.46 -7.12 -4.37
C LEU A 61 8.01 -8.03 -3.27
N VAL A 62 7.99 -7.56 -2.01
CA VAL A 62 8.49 -8.32 -0.86
C VAL A 62 7.68 -9.59 -0.65
N ALA A 63 6.35 -9.50 -0.74
CA ALA A 63 5.48 -10.67 -0.68
C ALA A 63 5.76 -11.64 -1.84
N GLY A 64 6.03 -11.14 -3.05
CA GLY A 64 6.42 -11.97 -4.20
C GLY A 64 7.72 -12.72 -3.96
N ILE A 65 8.75 -12.08 -3.39
CA ILE A 65 10.01 -12.73 -3.03
C ILE A 65 9.76 -13.81 -1.97
N GLY A 66 8.98 -13.52 -0.94
CA GLY A 66 8.59 -14.50 0.07
C GLY A 66 7.85 -15.70 -0.53
N ALA A 67 6.99 -15.46 -1.53
CA ALA A 67 6.30 -16.52 -2.25
C ALA A 67 7.28 -17.40 -3.04
N VAL A 68 8.24 -16.82 -3.77
CA VAL A 68 9.27 -17.60 -4.49
C VAL A 68 10.14 -18.42 -3.53
N LEU A 69 10.53 -17.82 -2.39
CA LEU A 69 11.30 -18.50 -1.35
C LEU A 69 10.51 -19.61 -0.64
N GLY A 70 9.18 -19.54 -0.61
CA GLY A 70 8.34 -20.65 -0.19
C GLY A 70 8.23 -21.73 -1.27
N ALA A 71 8.01 -21.33 -2.52
CA ALA A 71 7.71 -22.24 -3.62
C ALA A 71 8.90 -23.11 -4.05
N LEU A 72 10.10 -22.51 -4.17
CA LEU A 72 11.29 -23.21 -4.68
C LEU A 72 11.75 -24.33 -3.74
N PRO A 73 12.01 -24.07 -2.45
CA PRO A 73 12.31 -25.13 -1.50
C PRO A 73 11.14 -26.10 -1.35
N GLY A 74 9.90 -25.60 -1.39
CA GLY A 74 8.70 -26.43 -1.36
C GLY A 74 8.68 -27.48 -2.45
N MET A 75 8.98 -27.09 -3.69
CA MET A 75 9.04 -28.00 -4.82
C MET A 75 10.12 -29.07 -4.63
N LEU A 76 11.29 -28.69 -4.10
CA LEU A 76 12.40 -29.63 -3.85
C LEU A 76 12.07 -30.61 -2.72
N PHE A 77 11.53 -30.12 -1.60
CA PHE A 77 11.23 -30.93 -0.42
C PHE A 77 9.93 -31.73 -0.56
N ALA A 78 8.98 -31.32 -1.41
CA ALA A 78 7.76 -32.07 -1.68
C ALA A 78 8.03 -33.48 -2.22
N ILE A 79 9.17 -33.67 -2.91
CA ILE A 79 9.61 -34.97 -3.42
C ILE A 79 10.03 -35.91 -2.29
N VAL A 80 10.63 -35.37 -1.22
CA VAL A 80 11.19 -36.15 -0.11
C VAL A 80 10.19 -36.35 1.01
N THR A 81 9.36 -35.35 1.30
CA THR A 81 8.37 -35.41 2.37
C THR A 81 7.11 -34.62 2.00
N PRO A 82 5.94 -35.28 1.90
CA PRO A 82 4.70 -34.63 1.52
C PRO A 82 4.28 -33.53 2.50
N TRP A 83 4.52 -33.72 3.80
CA TRP A 83 4.23 -32.71 4.83
C TRP A 83 5.04 -31.41 4.64
N ALA A 84 6.31 -31.54 4.24
CA ALA A 84 7.13 -30.37 3.89
C ALA A 84 6.53 -29.66 2.66
N GLY A 85 6.14 -30.41 1.64
CA GLY A 85 5.44 -29.88 0.46
C GLY A 85 4.19 -29.07 0.81
N VAL A 86 3.33 -29.55 1.73
CA VAL A 86 2.13 -28.83 2.17
C VAL A 86 2.47 -27.51 2.86
N THR A 87 3.43 -27.49 3.78
CA THR A 87 3.79 -26.27 4.53
C THR A 87 4.35 -25.17 3.63
N PHE A 88 5.23 -25.55 2.70
CA PHE A 88 5.79 -24.62 1.73
C PHE A 88 4.77 -24.18 0.68
N PHE A 89 3.86 -25.07 0.26
CA PHE A 89 2.73 -24.70 -0.58
C PHE A 89 1.82 -23.66 0.10
N MET A 90 1.42 -23.90 1.34
CA MET A 90 0.53 -22.99 2.09
C MET A 90 1.17 -21.61 2.27
N SER A 91 2.45 -21.55 2.66
CA SER A 91 3.17 -20.28 2.80
C SER A 91 3.34 -19.56 1.45
N SER A 92 3.76 -20.28 0.40
CA SER A 92 3.87 -19.72 -0.95
C SER A 92 2.53 -19.23 -1.50
N ALA A 93 1.44 -19.95 -1.24
CA ALA A 93 0.10 -19.56 -1.67
C ALA A 93 -0.35 -18.29 -0.95
N LEU A 94 -0.14 -18.21 0.37
CA LEU A 94 -0.49 -17.02 1.15
C LEU A 94 0.29 -15.79 0.69
N PHE A 95 1.61 -15.89 0.54
CA PHE A 95 2.45 -14.80 0.07
C PHE A 95 2.17 -14.46 -1.40
N GLY A 96 1.93 -15.46 -2.26
CA GLY A 96 1.64 -15.25 -3.69
C GLY A 96 0.30 -14.57 -3.92
N ILE A 97 -0.75 -15.01 -3.23
CA ILE A 97 -2.08 -14.36 -3.29
C ILE A 97 -2.00 -12.95 -2.68
N GLY A 98 -1.33 -12.79 -1.54
CA GLY A 98 -1.11 -11.48 -0.93
C GLY A 98 -0.37 -10.51 -1.86
N ALA A 99 0.69 -10.97 -2.53
CA ALA A 99 1.44 -10.19 -3.51
C ALA A 99 0.57 -9.78 -4.70
N LEU A 100 -0.29 -10.68 -5.19
CA LEU A 100 -1.21 -10.42 -6.29
C LEU A 100 -2.24 -9.34 -5.92
N PHE A 101 -2.88 -9.44 -4.75
CA PHE A 101 -3.84 -8.43 -4.28
C PHE A 101 -3.19 -7.07 -4.07
N LEU A 102 -1.99 -7.02 -3.45
CA LEU A 102 -1.25 -5.76 -3.30
C LEU A 102 -0.86 -5.15 -4.65
N ALA A 103 -0.44 -5.97 -5.62
CA ALA A 103 -0.09 -5.50 -6.96
C ALA A 103 -1.31 -4.92 -7.69
N LEU A 104 -2.46 -5.58 -7.61
CA LEU A 104 -3.72 -5.10 -8.19
C LEU A 104 -4.18 -3.80 -7.52
N HIS A 105 -4.06 -3.71 -6.20
CA HIS A 105 -4.39 -2.50 -5.45
C HIS A 105 -3.45 -1.33 -5.79
N ALA A 106 -2.14 -1.58 -5.86
CA ALA A 106 -1.14 -0.61 -6.31
C ALA A 106 -1.46 -0.10 -7.73
N ARG A 107 -1.81 -1.02 -8.64
CA ARG A 107 -2.17 -0.67 -10.03
C ARG A 107 -3.38 0.25 -10.08
N LYS A 108 -4.40 0.01 -9.24
CA LYS A 108 -5.59 0.87 -9.14
C LYS A 108 -5.24 2.27 -8.62
N GLN A 109 -4.40 2.36 -7.59
CA GLN A 109 -3.95 3.65 -7.03
C GLN A 109 -3.10 4.44 -8.03
N ILE A 110 -2.15 3.80 -8.71
CA ILE A 110 -1.28 4.46 -9.71
C ILE A 110 -2.12 5.00 -10.89
N ARG A 111 -3.14 4.23 -11.31
CA ARG A 111 -4.05 4.64 -12.39
C ARG A 111 -4.91 5.85 -11.99
N GLY A 112 -5.35 5.92 -10.73
CA GLY A 112 -6.10 7.08 -10.21
C GLY A 112 -5.24 8.31 -9.93
N ALA A 113 -3.95 8.13 -9.62
CA ALA A 113 -3.04 9.23 -9.30
C ALA A 113 -2.49 9.97 -10.54
N ASN A 114 -2.70 9.47 -11.76
CA ASN A 114 -1.92 9.87 -12.96
C ASN A 114 -0.40 9.85 -12.67
N GLY A 115 0.04 8.92 -11.83
CA GLY A 115 1.42 8.83 -11.36
C GLY A 115 2.38 8.43 -12.48
N GLY A 116 3.55 9.07 -12.49
CA GLY A 116 4.61 8.90 -13.49
C GLY A 116 5.14 7.47 -13.65
N ILE A 117 5.98 7.30 -14.67
CA ILE A 117 6.50 6.02 -15.19
C ILE A 117 7.12 5.13 -14.09
N SER A 118 7.73 5.72 -13.07
CA SER A 118 8.43 5.01 -11.99
C SER A 118 7.54 4.08 -11.14
N GLY A 119 6.27 4.42 -10.91
CA GLY A 119 5.38 3.60 -10.08
C GLY A 119 4.83 2.37 -10.81
N LYS A 120 4.62 2.49 -12.13
CA LYS A 120 4.05 1.43 -12.97
C LYS A 120 4.99 0.23 -13.10
N GLY A 121 6.30 0.47 -13.23
CA GLY A 121 7.30 -0.59 -13.36
C GLY A 121 7.34 -1.52 -12.16
N VAL A 122 7.41 -0.96 -10.94
CA VAL A 122 7.48 -1.74 -9.70
C VAL A 122 6.24 -2.62 -9.52
N ALA A 123 5.04 -2.06 -9.72
CA ALA A 123 3.80 -2.82 -9.63
C ALA A 123 3.71 -3.97 -10.66
N LEU A 124 4.25 -3.76 -11.86
CA LEU A 124 4.25 -4.77 -12.92
C LEU A 124 5.25 -5.90 -12.59
N THR A 125 6.44 -5.55 -12.10
CA THR A 125 7.44 -6.54 -11.67
C THR A 125 6.93 -7.39 -10.50
N GLY A 126 6.31 -6.79 -9.49
CA GLY A 126 5.70 -7.53 -8.38
C GLY A 126 4.58 -8.47 -8.83
N LEU A 127 3.79 -8.06 -9.82
CA LEU A 127 2.75 -8.91 -10.41
C LEU A 127 3.33 -10.10 -11.18
N ILE A 128 4.37 -9.90 -11.99
CA ILE A 128 5.04 -10.99 -12.72
C ILE A 128 5.61 -12.01 -11.72
N ILE A 129 6.33 -11.54 -10.70
CA ILE A 129 6.91 -12.41 -9.67
C ILE A 129 5.82 -13.19 -8.94
N ALA A 130 4.69 -12.55 -8.61
CA ALA A 130 3.56 -13.21 -7.96
C ALA A 130 2.96 -14.33 -8.84
N ILE A 131 2.82 -14.10 -10.15
CA ILE A 131 2.31 -15.13 -11.09
C ILE A 131 3.27 -16.32 -11.15
N VAL A 132 4.58 -16.06 -11.30
CA VAL A 132 5.60 -17.11 -11.36
C VAL A 132 5.61 -17.92 -10.06
N ALA A 133 5.55 -17.26 -8.90
CA ALA A 133 5.48 -17.94 -7.61
C ALA A 133 4.22 -18.81 -7.47
N LEU A 134 3.06 -18.31 -7.93
CA LEU A 134 1.81 -19.08 -7.95
C LEU A 134 1.90 -20.31 -8.85
N SER A 135 2.57 -20.22 -10.00
CA SER A 135 2.83 -21.37 -10.86
C SER A 135 3.67 -22.45 -10.15
N PHE A 136 4.74 -22.05 -9.47
CA PHE A 136 5.54 -22.99 -8.68
C PHE A 136 4.78 -23.58 -7.48
N ALA A 137 3.95 -22.78 -6.82
CA ALA A 137 3.07 -23.26 -5.76
C ALA A 137 2.09 -24.33 -6.27
N ALA A 138 1.50 -24.12 -7.45
CA ALA A 138 0.60 -25.09 -8.07
C ALA A 138 1.32 -26.42 -8.42
N ILE A 139 2.54 -26.35 -8.94
CA ILE A 139 3.38 -27.54 -9.21
C ILE A 139 3.69 -28.27 -7.90
N THR A 140 4.07 -27.52 -6.85
CA THR A 140 4.37 -28.09 -5.53
C THR A 140 3.14 -28.79 -4.96
N ALA A 141 1.96 -28.19 -5.07
CA ALA A 141 0.70 -28.80 -4.66
C ALA A 141 0.45 -30.11 -5.41
N LEU A 142 0.65 -30.12 -6.74
CA LEU A 142 0.46 -31.30 -7.58
C LEU A 142 1.39 -32.46 -7.19
N ILE A 143 2.69 -32.18 -7.02
CA ILE A 143 3.69 -33.17 -6.55
C ILE A 143 3.30 -33.70 -5.17
N THR A 144 2.91 -32.80 -4.27
CA THR A 144 2.53 -33.16 -2.91
C THR A 144 1.31 -34.08 -2.92
N THR A 145 0.26 -33.75 -3.67
CA THR A 145 -0.93 -34.60 -3.82
C THR A 145 -0.63 -35.95 -4.46
N ALA A 146 0.29 -36.01 -5.43
CA ALA A 146 0.70 -37.26 -6.05
C ALA A 146 1.45 -38.18 -5.08
N ASN A 147 2.22 -37.63 -4.13
CA ASN A 147 2.91 -38.39 -3.10
C ASN A 147 1.98 -38.89 -1.96
N PHE A 148 0.75 -38.38 -1.89
CA PHE A 148 -0.26 -38.85 -0.92
C PHE A 148 -1.15 -39.98 -1.47
N LEU A 149 -1.19 -40.16 -2.80
CA LEU A 149 -1.95 -41.20 -3.49
C LEU A 149 -1.14 -42.49 -3.61
#